data_AF-A0A352DM55-F1
#
_entry.id   AF-A0A352DM55-F1
#
_cell.length_a   1.000
_cell.length_b   1.000
_cell.length_c   1.000
_cell.angle_alpha   90.00
_cell.angle_beta   90.00
_cell.angle_gamma   90.00
#
_symmetry.space_group_name_H-M   'P 1'
#
loop_
_entity.id
_entity.type
_entity.pdbx_description
1 polymer ?
#
loop_
_entity_poly.entity_id
_entity_poly.type
_entity_poly.pdbx_seq_one_letter_code
_entity_poly.pdbx_strand_id
1 'polypeptide(L)'
;MEGNMKTVNVYKQYFRGECSFNGRERHGVQVRLTAESDSGNITYDVSVNFFPHDSEDDFAVSYDAEKSVRVYSSKGRRSKKREEELMKELRTYADEAAHDLSGRIFWDEPLTEPQYS
;
A
#
# COMPACT_ATOMS: atom_id res chain seq x y z
N MET A 1 11.65 11.38 25.54
CA MET A 1 10.46 11.96 24.90
C MET A 1 10.09 10.99 23.79
N GLU A 2 9.09 10.14 23.99
CA GLU A 2 8.58 9.29 22.92
C GLU A 2 7.83 10.21 21.95
N GLY A 3 8.43 10.46 20.78
CA GLY A 3 7.74 11.08 19.67
C GLY A 3 6.55 10.19 19.32
N ASN A 4 5.34 10.72 19.48
CA ASN A 4 4.12 9.98 19.22
C ASN A 4 3.98 9.81 17.71
N MET A 5 4.59 8.74 17.18
CA MET A 5 4.60 8.40 15.75
C MET A 5 3.16 8.20 15.29
N LYS A 6 2.67 9.08 14.41
CA LYS A 6 1.31 8.99 13.87
C LYS A 6 1.37 8.48 12.45
N THR A 7 0.90 7.26 12.25
CA THR A 7 0.71 6.62 10.96
C THR A 7 -0.75 6.77 10.53
N VAL A 8 -1.00 7.25 9.31
CA VAL A 8 -2.33 7.38 8.73
C VAL A 8 -2.39 6.71 7.36
N ASN A 9 -3.40 5.87 7.13
CA ASN A 9 -3.67 5.31 5.80
C ASN A 9 -4.42 6.36 4.97
N VAL A 10 -3.69 7.15 4.18
CA VAL A 10 -4.27 8.16 3.27
C VAL A 10 -5.18 7.47 2.25
N TYR A 11 -4.76 6.31 1.76
CA TYR A 11 -5.52 5.45 0.86
C TYR A 11 -5.30 3.98 1.22
N LYS A 12 -6.36 3.18 1.12
CA LYS A 12 -6.31 1.74 1.21
C LYS A 12 -7.37 1.12 0.31
N GLN A 13 -6.98 0.12 -0.48
CA GLN A 13 -7.93 -0.70 -1.23
C GLN A 13 -7.38 -2.11 -1.45
N TYR A 14 -8.29 -3.07 -1.62
CA TYR A 14 -7.97 -4.43 -2.00
C TYR A 14 -8.37 -4.67 -3.45
N PHE A 15 -7.50 -5.34 -4.19
CA PHE A 15 -7.72 -5.76 -5.57
C PHE A 15 -7.45 -7.24 -5.68
N ARG A 16 -7.94 -7.84 -6.76
CA ARG A 16 -7.39 -9.10 -7.22
C ARG A 16 -5.92 -8.86 -7.61
N GLY A 17 -5.08 -9.84 -7.31
CA GLY A 17 -3.68 -9.86 -7.69
C GLY A 17 -3.23 -11.27 -8.05
N GLU A 18 -2.02 -11.39 -8.57
CA GLU A 18 -1.34 -12.68 -8.75
C GLU A 18 0.10 -12.53 -8.27
N CYS A 19 0.52 -13.39 -7.35
CA CYS A 19 1.91 -13.47 -6.88
C CYS A 19 2.17 -14.88 -6.34
N SER A 20 3.32 -15.46 -6.68
CA SER A 20 3.79 -16.70 -6.08
C SER A 20 4.95 -16.37 -5.14
N PHE A 21 4.77 -16.61 -3.84
CA PHE A 21 5.79 -16.31 -2.84
C PHE A 21 5.94 -17.48 -1.86
N ASN A 22 7.17 -17.96 -1.68
CA ASN A 22 7.49 -19.13 -0.85
C ASN A 22 6.65 -20.38 -1.18
N GLY A 23 6.32 -20.60 -2.46
CA GLY A 23 5.56 -21.76 -2.92
C GLY A 23 4.06 -21.70 -2.64
N ARG A 24 3.53 -20.52 -2.28
CA ARG A 24 2.09 -20.28 -2.14
C ARG A 24 1.64 -19.21 -3.14
N GLU A 25 0.56 -19.53 -3.84
CA GLU A 25 -0.13 -18.59 -4.72
C GLU A 25 -0.97 -17.59 -3.92
N ARG A 26 -1.06 -16.37 -4.44
CA ARG A 26 -1.74 -15.25 -3.81
C ARG A 26 -2.62 -14.57 -4.83
N HIS A 27 -3.92 -14.51 -4.53
CA HIS A 27 -4.95 -14.03 -5.44
C HIS A 27 -5.50 -12.65 -5.04
N GLY A 28 -5.12 -12.15 -3.87
CA GLY A 28 -5.48 -10.82 -3.40
C GLY A 28 -4.25 -9.93 -3.22
N VAL A 29 -4.45 -8.62 -3.37
CA VAL A 29 -3.42 -7.62 -3.09
C VAL A 29 -4.01 -6.41 -2.39
N GLN A 30 -3.38 -5.99 -1.30
CA GLN A 30 -3.68 -4.75 -0.60
C GLN A 30 -2.71 -3.67 -1.08
N VAL A 31 -3.25 -2.54 -1.53
CA VAL A 31 -2.49 -1.34 -1.87
C VAL A 31 -2.78 -0.27 -0.82
N ARG A 32 -1.72 0.34 -0.27
CA ARG A 32 -1.81 1.43 0.71
C ARG A 32 -0.92 2.60 0.32
N LEU A 33 -1.41 3.81 0.56
CA LEU A 33 -0.59 5.00 0.72
C LEU A 33 -0.65 5.42 2.18
N THR A 34 0.48 5.39 2.85
CA THR A 34 0.58 5.68 4.29
C THR A 34 1.37 6.95 4.50
N ALA A 35 0.90 7.80 5.41
CA ALA A 35 1.60 9.00 5.86
C ALA A 35 2.07 8.80 7.29
N GLU A 36 3.37 8.96 7.54
CA GLU A 36 3.95 8.86 8.88
C GLU A 36 4.54 10.20 9.31
N SER A 37 4.09 10.71 10.45
CA SER A 37 4.62 11.93 11.06
C SER A 37 5.44 11.57 12.29
N ASP A 38 6.74 11.87 12.24
CA ASP A 38 7.64 11.75 13.37
C ASP A 38 8.62 12.93 13.41
N SER A 39 8.82 13.49 14.61
CA SER A 39 9.84 14.50 14.90
C SER A 39 9.90 15.69 13.92
N GLY A 40 8.73 16.13 13.43
CA GLY A 40 8.59 17.26 12.51
C GLY A 40 8.89 16.94 11.03
N ASN A 41 9.04 15.66 10.70
CA ASN A 41 9.11 15.16 9.34
C ASN A 41 7.83 14.42 8.98
N ILE A 42 7.52 14.44 7.69
CA ILE A 42 6.46 13.66 7.08
C ILE A 42 7.08 12.73 6.03
N THR A 43 6.76 11.44 6.12
CA THR A 43 7.08 10.45 5.11
C THR A 43 5.79 9.89 4.51
N TYR A 44 5.81 9.64 3.21
CA TYR A 44 4.78 8.89 2.53
C TYR A 44 5.38 7.65 1.90
N ASP A 45 4.75 6.52 2.18
CA ASP A 45 5.17 5.21 1.72
C ASP A 45 4.00 4.53 1.00
N VAL A 46 4.25 3.99 -0.20
CA VAL A 46 3.31 3.13 -0.92
C VAL A 46 3.65 1.68 -0.58
N SER A 47 2.69 0.92 -0.11
CA SER A 47 2.86 -0.49 0.21
C SER A 47 1.93 -1.38 -0.59
N VAL A 48 2.48 -2.49 -1.07
CA VAL A 48 1.78 -3.58 -1.75
C VAL A 48 1.98 -4.85 -0.94
N ASN A 49 0.90 -5.51 -0.61
CA ASN A 49 0.93 -6.77 0.13
C ASN A 49 0.03 -7.80 -0.55
N PHE A 50 0.64 -8.87 -1.06
CA PHE A 50 -0.10 -9.99 -1.61
C PHE A 50 -0.52 -10.96 -0.52
N PHE A 51 -1.75 -11.49 -0.63
CA PHE A 51 -2.30 -12.46 0.31
C PHE A 51 -3.07 -13.55 -0.44
N PRO A 52 -3.25 -14.74 0.17
CA PRO A 52 -3.79 -15.92 -0.51
C PRO A 52 -5.14 -15.66 -1.15
N HIS A 53 -6.08 -15.06 -0.40
CA HIS A 53 -7.44 -14.79 -0.82
C HIS A 53 -8.11 -16.05 -1.38
N ASP A 54 -8.21 -17.07 -0.53
CA ASP A 54 -8.70 -18.40 -0.92
C ASP A 54 -10.24 -18.45 -1.03
N SER A 55 -10.95 -17.41 -0.56
CA SER A 55 -12.40 -17.23 -0.67
C SER A 55 -12.79 -15.74 -0.66
N GLU A 56 -14.03 -15.42 -1.04
CA GLU A 56 -14.54 -14.02 -1.09
C GLU A 56 -14.45 -13.29 0.27
N ASP A 57 -14.48 -14.02 1.38
CA ASP A 57 -14.39 -13.47 2.74
C ASP A 57 -12.95 -13.43 3.28
N ASP A 58 -11.98 -14.01 2.57
CA ASP A 58 -10.60 -14.14 3.05
C ASP A 58 -9.77 -12.89 2.77
N PHE A 59 -9.79 -11.94 3.71
CA PHE A 59 -8.90 -10.76 3.69
C PHE A 59 -7.75 -10.87 4.70
N ALA A 60 -7.32 -12.10 5.04
CA ALA A 60 -6.21 -12.33 5.95
C ALA A 60 -4.87 -11.96 5.29
N VAL A 61 -4.42 -10.73 5.54
CA VAL A 61 -3.18 -10.19 4.98
C VAL A 61 -1.97 -10.74 5.72
N SER A 62 -0.99 -11.26 4.98
CA SER A 62 0.27 -11.76 5.52
C SER A 62 1.41 -10.82 5.11
N TYR A 63 2.29 -10.44 6.03
CA TYR A 63 3.38 -9.50 5.76
C TYR A 63 4.61 -10.15 5.10
N ASP A 64 4.52 -11.42 4.71
CA ASP A 64 5.62 -12.16 4.07
C ASP A 64 5.83 -11.75 2.61
N ALA A 65 4.74 -11.49 1.85
CA ALA A 65 4.78 -10.98 0.49
C ALA A 65 4.41 -9.49 0.44
N GLU A 66 5.15 -8.66 1.20
CA GLU A 66 4.99 -7.21 1.22
C GLU A 66 6.21 -6.50 0.66
N LYS A 67 5.95 -5.42 -0.08
CA LYS A 67 6.94 -4.42 -0.49
C LYS A 67 6.42 -3.04 -0.17
N SER A 68 7.29 -2.20 0.40
CA SER A 68 7.02 -0.79 0.64
C SER A 68 8.08 0.09 -0.02
N VAL A 69 7.63 1.17 -0.65
CA VAL A 69 8.47 2.14 -1.34
C VAL A 69 8.18 3.53 -0.80
N ARG A 70 9.23 4.21 -0.35
CA ARG A 70 9.14 5.60 0.06
C ARG A 70 9.03 6.51 -1.15
N VAL A 71 7.87 7.16 -1.29
CA VAL A 71 7.57 8.05 -2.42
C VAL A 71 7.78 9.52 -2.09
N TYR A 72 7.81 9.87 -0.80
CA TYR A 72 8.09 11.24 -0.37
C TYR A 72 8.66 11.30 1.05
N SER A 73 9.56 12.25 1.29
CA SER A 73 10.00 12.63 2.62
C SER A 73 10.36 14.11 2.66
N SER A 74 9.81 14.86 3.61
CA SER A 74 10.30 16.20 3.91
C SER A 74 10.05 16.60 5.36
N LYS A 75 10.72 17.69 5.78
CA LYS A 75 10.29 18.44 6.96
C LYS A 75 8.89 18.98 6.75
N GLY A 76 8.05 18.94 7.78
CA GLY A 76 6.70 19.51 7.76
C GLY A 76 5.63 18.54 8.26
N ARG A 77 4.41 18.76 7.77
CA ARG A 77 3.18 18.03 8.12
C ARG A 77 2.49 17.53 6.87
N ARG A 78 1.48 16.66 7.05
CA ARG A 78 0.61 16.21 5.95
C ARG A 78 0.04 17.38 5.14
N SER A 79 -0.05 17.19 3.84
CA SER A 79 -0.60 18.15 2.89
C SER A 79 -1.54 17.44 1.93
N LYS A 80 -2.81 17.85 1.91
CA LYS A 80 -3.81 17.29 0.98
C LYS A 80 -3.39 17.44 -0.49
N LYS A 81 -2.79 18.58 -0.84
CA LYS A 81 -2.25 18.80 -2.19
C LYS A 81 -1.16 17.77 -2.55
N ARG A 82 -0.27 17.45 -1.60
CA ARG A 82 0.77 16.44 -1.82
C ARG A 82 0.15 15.05 -1.98
N GLU A 83 -0.86 14.73 -1.19
CA GLU A 83 -1.58 13.46 -1.26
C GLU A 83 -2.28 13.30 -2.61
N GLU A 84 -2.95 14.34 -3.11
CA GLU A 84 -3.54 14.34 -4.46
C GLU A 84 -2.50 14.13 -5.57
N GLU A 85 -1.31 14.71 -5.44
CA GLU A 85 -0.20 14.50 -6.37
C GLU A 85 0.29 13.04 -6.32
N LEU A 86 0.53 12.49 -5.12
CA LEU A 86 0.97 11.11 -4.94
C LEU A 86 -0.09 10.09 -5.40
N MET A 87 -1.38 10.39 -5.22
CA MET A 87 -2.47 9.52 -5.68
C MET A 87 -2.50 9.36 -7.21
N LYS A 88 -2.05 10.37 -7.98
CA LYS A 88 -1.96 10.27 -9.45
C LYS A 88 -0.88 9.29 -9.90
N GLU A 89 0.15 9.14 -9.09
CA GLU A 89 1.31 8.26 -9.36
C GLU A 89 1.22 6.93 -8.60
N LEU A 90 0.20 6.76 -7.75
CA LEU A 90 0.04 5.60 -6.88
C LEU A 90 0.11 4.27 -7.64
N ARG A 91 -0.58 4.19 -8.79
CA ARG A 91 -0.59 2.96 -9.61
C ARG A 91 0.81 2.59 -10.07
N THR A 92 1.58 3.57 -10.54
CA THR A 92 2.97 3.36 -10.97
C THR A 92 3.83 2.83 -9.81
N TYR A 93 3.80 3.48 -8.65
CA TYR A 93 4.58 3.03 -7.50
C TYR A 93 4.16 1.65 -6.99
N ALA A 94 2.86 1.35 -7.01
CA ALA A 94 2.34 0.05 -6.60
C ALA A 94 2.68 -1.05 -7.62
N ASP A 95 2.62 -0.77 -8.92
CA ASP A 95 3.02 -1.73 -9.97
C ASP A 95 4.53 -2.03 -9.92
N GLU A 96 5.37 -1.02 -9.66
CA GLU A 96 6.80 -1.22 -9.40
C GLU A 96 7.05 -2.10 -8.17
N ALA A 97 6.36 -1.81 -7.06
CA ALA A 97 6.46 -2.60 -5.83
C ALA A 97 5.93 -4.05 -6.01
N ALA A 98 4.88 -4.23 -6.81
CA ALA A 98 4.34 -5.54 -7.15
C ALA A 98 5.32 -6.32 -8.03
N HIS A 99 5.92 -5.67 -9.03
CA HIS A 99 6.92 -6.27 -9.90
C HIS A 99 8.14 -6.76 -9.13
N ASP A 100 8.59 -6.02 -8.11
CA ASP A 100 9.66 -6.46 -7.19
C ASP A 100 9.33 -7.77 -6.44
N LEU A 101 8.04 -8.06 -6.24
CA LEU A 101 7.55 -9.31 -5.65
C LEU A 101 7.24 -10.38 -6.71
N SER A 102 7.60 -10.15 -7.97
CA SER A 102 7.17 -10.96 -9.12
C SER A 102 5.64 -11.13 -9.19
N GLY A 103 4.91 -10.10 -8.74
CA GLY A 103 3.45 -10.08 -8.69
C GLY A 103 2.83 -9.06 -9.64
N ARG A 104 1.51 -9.14 -9.79
CA ARG A 104 0.69 -8.27 -10.63
C ARG A 104 -0.58 -7.85 -9.92
N ILE A 105 -0.97 -6.58 -10.08
CA ILE A 105 -2.22 -6.01 -9.57
C ILE A 105 -3.24 -5.90 -10.71
N PHE A 106 -4.47 -6.36 -10.49
CA PHE A 106 -5.58 -6.20 -11.45
C PHE A 106 -6.43 -4.98 -11.05
N TRP A 107 -6.04 -3.79 -11.52
CA TRP A 107 -6.67 -2.52 -11.14
C TRP A 107 -8.15 -2.39 -11.50
N ASP A 108 -8.62 -3.16 -12.47
CA ASP A 108 -10.02 -3.17 -12.92
C ASP A 108 -10.86 -4.24 -12.18
N GLU A 109 -10.26 -5.00 -11.26
CA GLU A 109 -10.90 -6.02 -10.43
C GLU A 109 -10.76 -5.69 -8.93
N PRO A 110 -11.38 -4.60 -8.44
CA PRO A 110 -11.37 -4.25 -7.03
C PRO A 110 -12.17 -5.29 -6.21
N LEU A 111 -11.61 -5.72 -5.09
CA LEU A 111 -12.30 -6.59 -4.11
C LEU A 111 -13.07 -5.76 -3.07
N THR A 112 -12.68 -4.50 -2.89
CA THR A 112 -13.35 -3.55 -1.99
C THR A 112 -13.43 -2.16 -2.61
N GLU A 113 -14.33 -1.33 -2.09
CA GLU A 113 -14.30 0.12 -2.33
C GLU A 113 -13.01 0.74 -1.74
N PRO A 114 -12.53 1.86 -2.31
CA PRO A 114 -11.38 2.59 -1.77
C PRO A 114 -11.72 3.28 -0.44
N GLN A 115 -10.79 3.22 0.50
CA GLN A 115 -10.89 3.88 1.81
C GLN A 115 -9.87 5.02 1.90
N TYR A 116 -10.31 6.18 2.40
CA TYR A 116 -9.49 7.39 2.52
C TYR A 116 -9.54 7.94 3.96
N SER A 117 -8.48 8.62 4.42
CA SER A 117 -8.41 9.27 5.75
C SER A 117 -7.78 10.66 5.76
#